data_AF-A0A239I8U1-F1
#
_entry.id   AF-A0A239I8U1-F1
#
_cell.length_a   1.000
_cell.length_b   1.000
_cell.length_c   1.000
_cell.angle_alpha   90.00
_cell.angle_beta   90.00
_cell.angle_gamma   90.00
#
_symmetry.space_group_name_H-M   'P 1'
#
loop_
_entity.id
_entity.type
_entity.pdbx_description
1 polymer ?
#
loop_
_entity_poly.entity_id
_entity_poly.type
_entity_poly.pdbx_seq_one_letter_code
_entity_poly.pdbx_strand_id
1 'polypeptide(L)'
;MKAKDIKNRKTLEAWLKTRPREDAVVIAHRAMLRALPFWGAAMGEDWARKGDLTALPVLRCGLISAVASTLPTADISSATATATAAYAASYATAAVAASYADATADAADADAAAAAAAYAASYADATADAADADAAAAAAASYADATATADASYADATATADASYAAAYATAAVADAVADAVLLEAEGDVMGQALWPGATPDWFVEGEVKMLALWDTDPVERWEFWRRWWAGAKAGTPIDPQLQLAIVERIDEETWTDPDKVAAAIAKIERDFVPPLSEAAFSDFSFEDVHNWMVLAEFDDDLDHLRDPDVIRAFYEDCEDLRDQLQDFTDFAGDAAEGRNRPVPMVRSADKLGQELQRCEGASRLRARRFVQLGQYAELHAAVEVDRAVVGETNARMLDDALDAFRAICRKHLGPVLRRMEPLDRFELGDSDPAELVRVLSVTVDALSQAQVQGLKPLSPDAQTALKELVEGLEDLKSQLAEAQSDERRSYLAKRFARAYAGSAATVKRLTERMAPVAQGASKGVDGAIKNHGRWTKIAEILDWLSSFVS
;
A
#
# COMPACT_ATOMS: atom_id res chain seq x y z
N MET A 1 -16.27 -11.50 -25.73
CA MET A 1 -14.89 -11.98 -25.99
C MET A 1 -14.25 -12.25 -24.64
N LYS A 2 -13.52 -13.36 -24.45
CA LYS A 2 -12.84 -13.65 -23.18
C LYS A 2 -11.40 -13.12 -23.22
N ALA A 3 -10.82 -12.80 -22.06
CA ALA A 3 -9.45 -12.28 -21.96
C ALA A 3 -8.41 -13.26 -22.58
N LYS A 4 -8.62 -14.57 -22.38
CA LYS A 4 -7.80 -15.62 -23.00
C LYS A 4 -7.81 -15.64 -24.54
N ASP A 5 -8.77 -14.96 -25.17
CA ASP A 5 -8.88 -14.87 -26.63
C ASP A 5 -8.06 -13.69 -27.20
N ILE A 6 -7.42 -12.89 -26.35
CA ILE A 6 -6.56 -11.77 -26.75
C ILE A 6 -5.26 -12.34 -27.35
N LYS A 7 -4.97 -11.96 -28.59
CA LYS A 7 -3.78 -12.42 -29.36
C LYS A 7 -2.92 -11.28 -29.89
N ASN A 8 -3.47 -10.08 -29.94
CA ASN A 8 -2.83 -8.88 -30.48
C ASN A 8 -3.56 -7.61 -30.02
N ARG A 9 -3.00 -6.44 -30.38
CA ARG A 9 -3.55 -5.11 -30.09
C ARG A 9 -5.04 -4.98 -30.46
N LYS A 10 -5.46 -5.44 -31.65
CA LYS A 10 -6.86 -5.30 -32.09
C LYS A 10 -7.82 -6.10 -31.22
N THR A 11 -7.42 -7.31 -30.82
CA THR A 11 -8.23 -8.15 -29.92
C THR A 11 -8.24 -7.63 -28.47
N LEU A 12 -7.14 -7.03 -28.00
CA LEU A 12 -7.09 -6.35 -26.70
C LEU A 12 -8.02 -5.13 -26.69
N GLU A 13 -7.99 -4.30 -27.74
CA GLU A 13 -8.88 -3.15 -27.88
C GLU A 13 -10.36 -3.58 -27.93
N ALA A 14 -10.68 -4.65 -28.67
CA ALA A 14 -12.03 -5.19 -28.72
C ALA A 14 -12.50 -5.70 -27.36
N TRP A 15 -11.62 -6.33 -26.56
CA TRP A 15 -11.93 -6.75 -25.20
C TRP A 15 -12.15 -5.54 -24.28
N LEU A 16 -11.24 -4.55 -24.28
CA LEU A 16 -11.33 -3.35 -23.44
C LEU A 16 -12.61 -2.55 -23.69
N LYS A 17 -13.12 -2.49 -24.93
CA LYS A 17 -14.40 -1.84 -25.25
C LYS A 17 -15.62 -2.48 -24.57
N THR A 18 -15.48 -3.70 -24.06
CA THR A 18 -16.54 -4.42 -23.33
C THR A 18 -16.39 -4.34 -21.81
N ARG A 19 -15.36 -3.64 -21.32
CA ARG A 19 -15.00 -3.55 -19.90
C ARG A 19 -15.26 -2.14 -19.35
N PRO A 20 -15.35 -1.99 -18.01
CA PRO A 20 -15.31 -0.68 -17.36
C PRO A 20 -14.04 0.10 -17.73
N ARG A 21 -14.09 1.42 -17.63
CA ARG A 21 -12.95 2.29 -18.00
C ARG A 21 -11.75 2.05 -17.10
N GLU A 22 -12.01 1.72 -15.85
CA GLU A 22 -11.06 1.44 -14.78
C GLU A 22 -10.11 0.29 -15.18
N ASP A 23 -10.64 -0.78 -15.77
CA ASP A 23 -9.85 -1.91 -16.28
C ASP A 23 -8.85 -1.44 -17.35
N ALA A 24 -9.25 -0.52 -18.23
CA ALA A 24 -8.35 0.03 -19.24
C ALA A 24 -7.23 0.89 -18.61
N VAL A 25 -7.54 1.63 -17.54
CA VAL A 25 -6.56 2.41 -16.78
C VAL A 25 -5.55 1.48 -16.09
N VAL A 26 -6.01 0.40 -15.47
CA VAL A 26 -5.13 -0.61 -14.83
C VAL A 26 -4.17 -1.23 -15.86
N ILE A 27 -4.68 -1.67 -17.01
CA ILE A 27 -3.85 -2.25 -18.08
C ILE A 27 -2.84 -1.24 -18.61
N ALA A 28 -3.28 0.00 -18.86
CA ALA A 28 -2.39 1.06 -19.34
C ALA A 28 -1.30 1.41 -18.31
N HIS A 29 -1.66 1.49 -17.03
CA HIS A 29 -0.73 1.77 -15.95
C HIS A 29 0.34 0.67 -15.83
N ARG A 30 -0.06 -0.61 -15.84
CA ARG A 30 0.90 -1.73 -15.78
C ARG A 30 1.79 -1.80 -17.02
N ALA A 31 1.26 -1.51 -18.21
CA ALA A 31 2.07 -1.41 -19.41
C ALA A 31 3.10 -0.27 -19.33
N MET A 32 2.71 0.88 -18.78
CA MET A 32 3.62 2.01 -18.53
C MET A 32 4.72 1.62 -17.53
N LEU A 33 4.38 0.96 -16.42
CA LEU A 33 5.37 0.47 -15.46
C LEU A 33 6.37 -0.50 -16.11
N ARG A 34 5.91 -1.39 -17.01
CA ARG A 34 6.80 -2.28 -17.76
C ARG A 34 7.74 -1.53 -18.70
N ALA A 35 7.34 -0.36 -19.20
CA ALA A 35 8.15 0.48 -20.06
C ALA A 35 9.04 1.49 -19.31
N LEU A 36 8.75 1.75 -18.02
CA LEU A 36 9.41 2.78 -17.23
C LEU A 36 10.94 2.64 -17.20
N PRO A 37 11.54 1.44 -17.02
CA PRO A 37 12.99 1.30 -17.02
C PRO A 37 13.69 1.72 -18.31
N PHE A 38 13.09 1.50 -19.48
CA PHE A 38 13.71 1.91 -20.76
C PHE A 38 13.69 3.41 -20.90
N TRP A 39 12.56 4.02 -20.56
CA TRP A 39 12.44 5.46 -20.60
C TRP A 39 13.37 6.12 -19.58
N GLY A 40 13.45 5.57 -18.37
CA GLY A 40 14.37 5.98 -17.31
C GLY A 40 15.84 5.87 -17.75
N ALA A 41 16.24 4.75 -18.37
CA ALA A 41 17.58 4.57 -18.92
C ALA A 41 17.90 5.56 -20.04
N ALA A 42 16.93 5.83 -20.92
CA ALA A 42 17.09 6.74 -22.05
C ALA A 42 17.26 8.21 -21.64
N MET A 43 16.90 8.59 -20.41
CA MET A 43 17.07 9.97 -19.92
C MET A 43 18.54 10.38 -19.77
N GLY A 44 19.43 9.39 -19.65
CA GLY A 44 20.87 9.61 -19.67
C GLY A 44 21.42 10.00 -21.04
N GLU A 45 20.64 9.83 -22.11
CA GLU A 45 21.08 10.06 -23.49
C GLU A 45 21.01 11.53 -23.91
N ASP A 46 21.90 11.92 -24.82
CA ASP A 46 22.03 13.32 -25.26
C ASP A 46 20.77 13.86 -25.92
N TRP A 47 20.02 13.03 -26.63
CA TRP A 47 18.78 13.44 -27.29
C TRP A 47 17.67 13.78 -26.28
N ALA A 48 17.59 13.04 -25.17
CA ALA A 48 16.60 13.27 -24.12
C ALA A 48 16.91 14.57 -23.36
N ARG A 49 18.19 14.79 -23.05
CA ARG A 49 18.66 16.03 -22.42
C ARG A 49 18.44 17.26 -23.30
N LYS A 50 18.68 17.15 -24.61
CA LYS A 50 18.43 18.25 -25.57
C LYS A 50 16.95 18.60 -25.70
N GLY A 51 16.06 17.65 -25.47
CA GLY A 51 14.61 17.84 -25.51
C GLY A 51 13.98 18.26 -24.18
N ASP A 52 14.78 18.51 -23.14
CA ASP A 52 14.31 18.77 -21.77
C ASP A 52 13.34 17.69 -21.24
N LEU A 53 13.54 16.45 -21.69
CA LEU A 53 12.77 15.31 -21.21
C LEU A 53 13.35 14.91 -19.85
N THR A 54 12.60 15.19 -18.77
CA THR A 54 12.99 14.89 -17.39
C THR A 54 12.14 13.77 -16.80
N ALA A 55 12.67 13.06 -15.79
CA ALA A 55 12.02 11.87 -15.22
C ALA A 55 10.65 12.16 -14.58
N LEU A 56 10.54 13.35 -14.02
CA LEU A 56 9.47 13.75 -13.13
C LEU A 56 8.08 13.78 -13.80
N PRO A 57 7.88 14.35 -15.01
CA PRO A 57 6.62 14.26 -15.73
C PRO A 57 6.06 12.83 -15.92
N VAL A 58 6.91 11.86 -16.26
CA VAL A 58 6.44 10.47 -16.45
C VAL A 58 6.17 9.79 -15.13
N LEU A 59 7.01 10.02 -14.11
CA LEU A 59 6.77 9.53 -12.76
C LEU A 59 5.45 10.08 -12.19
N ARG A 60 5.16 11.37 -12.42
CA ARG A 60 3.90 12.00 -12.08
C ARG A 60 2.71 11.38 -12.81
N CYS A 61 2.80 11.18 -14.14
CA CYS A 61 1.78 10.48 -14.90
C CYS A 61 1.55 9.05 -14.39
N GLY A 62 2.63 8.38 -13.98
CA GLY A 62 2.56 7.07 -13.36
C GLY A 62 1.81 7.09 -12.03
N LEU A 63 2.12 8.06 -11.17
CA LEU A 63 1.43 8.26 -9.91
C LEU A 63 -0.07 8.55 -10.10
N ILE A 64 -0.41 9.48 -11.01
CA ILE A 64 -1.81 9.84 -11.30
C ILE A 64 -2.58 8.62 -11.82
N SER A 65 -1.99 7.84 -12.73
CA SER A 65 -2.64 6.63 -13.27
C SER A 65 -2.78 5.53 -12.23
N ALA A 66 -1.83 5.40 -11.29
CA ALA A 66 -1.98 4.50 -10.14
C ALA A 66 -3.19 4.91 -9.29
N VAL A 67 -3.28 6.18 -8.90
CA VAL A 67 -4.41 6.69 -8.10
C VAL A 67 -5.74 6.55 -8.85
N ALA A 68 -5.79 6.88 -10.14
CA ALA A 68 -6.98 6.73 -10.95
C ALA A 68 -7.48 5.27 -11.03
N SER A 69 -6.57 4.30 -10.91
CA SER A 69 -6.91 2.87 -10.93
C SER A 69 -7.42 2.34 -9.59
N THR A 70 -7.05 2.96 -8.46
CA THR A 70 -7.37 2.47 -7.11
C THR A 70 -8.38 3.33 -6.36
N LEU A 71 -8.39 4.64 -6.61
CA LEU A 71 -9.20 5.65 -5.93
C LEU A 71 -9.69 6.70 -6.94
N PRO A 72 -10.62 6.34 -7.85
CA PRO A 72 -11.12 7.29 -8.84
C PRO A 72 -11.91 8.42 -8.15
N THR A 73 -11.35 9.62 -8.13
CA THR A 73 -12.06 10.87 -7.77
C THR A 73 -12.55 11.60 -9.01
N ALA A 74 -13.53 12.49 -8.85
CA ALA A 74 -14.07 13.28 -9.96
C ALA A 74 -12.99 14.16 -10.63
N ASP A 75 -12.10 14.75 -9.82
CA ASP A 75 -11.02 15.61 -10.29
C ASP A 75 -9.93 14.82 -11.03
N ILE A 76 -9.57 13.63 -10.53
CA ILE A 76 -8.62 12.73 -11.20
C ILE A 76 -9.20 12.19 -12.51
N SER A 77 -10.51 11.92 -12.54
CA SER A 77 -11.20 11.50 -13.77
C SER A 77 -11.14 12.60 -14.84
N SER A 78 -11.27 13.87 -14.44
CA SER A 78 -11.13 15.04 -15.31
C SER A 78 -9.70 15.24 -15.83
N ALA A 79 -8.70 15.11 -14.95
CA ALA A 79 -7.28 15.18 -15.33
C ALA A 79 -6.92 14.05 -16.33
N THR A 80 -7.43 12.84 -16.09
CA THR A 80 -7.24 11.68 -16.99
C THR A 80 -7.87 11.92 -18.37
N ALA A 81 -9.06 12.54 -18.43
CA ALA A 81 -9.70 12.90 -19.68
C ALA A 81 -8.89 13.94 -20.48
N THR A 82 -8.31 14.93 -19.80
CA THR A 82 -7.45 15.94 -20.41
C THR A 82 -6.15 15.33 -20.96
N ALA A 83 -5.51 14.44 -20.19
CA ALA A 83 -4.33 13.71 -20.66
C ALA A 83 -4.64 12.80 -21.87
N THR A 84 -5.83 12.19 -21.89
CA THR A 84 -6.30 11.38 -23.04
C THR A 84 -6.44 12.23 -24.31
N ALA A 85 -6.97 13.45 -24.18
CA ALA A 85 -7.08 14.38 -25.31
C ALA A 85 -5.71 14.84 -25.82
N ALA A 86 -4.76 15.11 -24.91
CA ALA A 86 -3.39 15.46 -25.26
C ALA A 86 -2.66 14.30 -25.97
N TYR A 87 -2.84 13.06 -25.49
CA TYR A 87 -2.28 11.86 -26.14
C TYR A 87 -2.88 11.62 -27.53
N ALA A 88 -4.19 11.83 -27.71
CA ALA A 88 -4.80 11.71 -29.04
C ALA A 88 -4.20 12.73 -30.03
N ALA A 89 -3.91 13.95 -29.57
CA ALA A 89 -3.24 14.97 -30.36
C ALA A 89 -1.77 14.61 -30.66
N SER A 90 -1.02 14.08 -29.70
CA SER A 90 0.38 13.67 -29.91
C SER A 90 0.50 12.44 -30.82
N TYR A 91 -0.41 11.47 -30.70
CA TYR A 91 -0.48 10.31 -31.61
C TYR A 91 -0.80 10.74 -33.04
N ALA A 92 -1.72 11.68 -33.22
CA ALA A 92 -1.98 12.27 -34.54
C ALA A 92 -0.73 12.96 -35.11
N THR A 93 0.05 13.63 -34.26
CA THR A 93 1.29 14.32 -34.67
C THR A 93 2.41 13.31 -35.00
N ALA A 94 2.56 12.24 -34.22
CA ALA A 94 3.54 11.18 -34.46
C ALA A 94 3.21 10.36 -35.71
N ALA A 95 1.92 10.10 -35.97
CA ALA A 95 1.49 9.47 -37.22
C ALA A 95 1.81 10.33 -38.45
N VAL A 96 1.66 11.66 -38.33
CA VAL A 96 2.08 12.61 -39.37
C VAL A 96 3.60 12.62 -39.52
N ALA A 97 4.37 12.62 -38.42
CA ALA A 97 5.83 12.57 -38.47
C ALA A 97 6.37 11.28 -39.12
N ALA A 98 5.77 10.13 -38.82
CA ALA A 98 6.08 8.86 -39.47
C ALA A 98 5.78 8.91 -40.98
N SER A 99 4.64 9.49 -41.39
CA SER A 99 4.35 9.67 -42.82
C SER A 99 5.32 10.62 -43.54
N TYR A 100 5.87 11.61 -42.82
CA TYR A 100 6.88 12.51 -43.35
C TYR A 100 8.24 11.82 -43.48
N ALA A 101 8.61 10.96 -42.51
CA ALA A 101 9.85 10.19 -42.54
C ALA A 101 9.89 9.21 -43.73
N ASP A 102 8.80 8.48 -43.98
CA ASP A 102 8.65 7.60 -45.15
C ASP A 102 8.76 8.42 -46.45
N ALA A 103 8.07 9.57 -46.53
CA ALA A 103 8.14 10.43 -47.71
C ALA A 103 9.54 11.03 -47.96
N THR A 104 10.31 11.31 -46.91
CA THR A 104 11.71 11.77 -47.05
C THR A 104 12.65 10.65 -47.45
N ALA A 105 12.41 9.40 -47.04
CA ALA A 105 13.17 8.25 -47.49
C ALA A 105 12.92 8.00 -48.99
N ASP A 106 11.65 8.00 -49.42
CA ASP A 106 11.27 7.86 -50.83
C ASP A 106 11.86 8.98 -51.70
N ALA A 107 11.93 10.22 -51.19
CA ALA A 107 12.54 11.34 -51.89
C ALA A 107 14.07 11.21 -52.01
N ALA A 108 14.75 10.69 -50.98
CA ALA A 108 16.19 10.44 -51.02
C ALA A 108 16.55 9.33 -52.02
N ASP A 109 15.75 8.26 -52.09
CA ASP A 109 15.90 7.20 -53.09
C ASP A 109 15.68 7.72 -54.51
N ALA A 110 14.71 8.61 -54.71
CA ALA A 110 14.44 9.25 -56.00
C ALA A 110 15.58 10.18 -56.44
N ASP A 111 16.14 10.99 -55.52
CA ASP A 111 17.30 11.86 -55.81
C ASP A 111 18.56 11.04 -56.12
N ALA A 112 18.80 9.94 -55.40
CA ALA A 112 19.90 9.02 -55.68
C ALA A 112 19.76 8.37 -57.07
N ALA A 113 18.55 7.94 -57.44
CA ALA A 113 18.26 7.40 -58.77
C ALA A 113 18.42 8.45 -59.88
N ALA A 114 18.02 9.70 -59.65
CA ALA A 114 18.18 10.80 -60.59
C ALA A 114 19.66 11.18 -60.78
N ALA A 115 20.45 11.20 -59.70
CA ALA A 115 21.89 11.43 -59.76
C ALA A 115 22.62 10.31 -60.54
N ALA A 116 22.24 9.04 -60.31
CA ALA A 116 22.77 7.90 -61.07
C ALA A 116 22.43 8.00 -62.57
N ALA A 117 21.20 8.41 -62.90
CA ALA A 117 20.78 8.60 -64.29
C ALA A 117 21.50 9.77 -64.98
N ALA A 118 21.71 10.89 -64.28
CA ALA A 118 22.45 12.04 -64.79
C ALA A 118 23.93 11.72 -65.00
N TYR A 119 24.54 10.95 -64.09
CA TYR A 119 25.92 10.48 -64.22
C TYR A 119 26.07 9.54 -65.41
N ALA A 120 25.17 8.58 -65.59
CA ALA A 120 25.14 7.68 -66.74
C ALA A 120 24.96 8.44 -68.07
N ALA A 121 24.13 9.48 -68.09
CA ALA A 121 23.93 10.33 -69.28
C ALA A 121 25.18 11.16 -69.62
N SER A 122 25.91 11.68 -68.62
CA SER A 122 27.14 12.45 -68.85
C SER A 122 28.29 11.63 -69.43
N TYR A 123 28.30 10.32 -69.18
CA TYR A 123 29.30 9.39 -69.70
C TYR A 123 28.99 8.85 -71.11
N ALA A 124 27.71 8.84 -71.51
CA ALA A 124 27.32 8.50 -72.87
C ALA A 124 27.84 9.53 -73.91
N ASP A 125 28.19 10.75 -73.47
CA ASP A 125 28.66 11.85 -74.33
C ASP A 125 30.20 11.92 -74.46
N ALA A 126 30.95 11.15 -73.67
CA ALA A 126 32.42 11.19 -73.63
C ALA A 126 33.04 9.86 -74.12
N THR A 127 33.04 9.67 -75.44
CA THR A 127 33.77 8.57 -76.08
C THR A 127 35.05 9.10 -76.74
N ALA A 128 36.23 8.82 -76.16
CA ALA A 128 37.51 8.79 -76.91
C ALA A 128 38.74 8.15 -76.23
N ASP A 129 38.86 7.99 -74.90
CA ASP A 129 40.10 7.48 -74.26
C ASP A 129 39.88 6.26 -73.32
N ALA A 130 39.12 5.28 -73.81
CA ALA A 130 38.32 4.34 -73.00
C ALA A 130 38.92 2.95 -72.72
N ALA A 131 40.22 2.79 -72.43
CA ALA A 131 40.74 1.45 -72.06
C ALA A 131 41.36 1.41 -70.65
N ASP A 132 42.28 2.33 -70.34
CA ASP A 132 42.92 2.36 -69.02
C ASP A 132 42.07 3.12 -67.97
N ALA A 133 41.28 4.12 -68.42
CA ALA A 133 40.28 4.77 -67.59
C ALA A 133 39.10 3.84 -67.27
N ASP A 134 38.72 2.95 -68.20
CA ASP A 134 37.64 1.97 -68.02
C ASP A 134 37.98 0.93 -66.94
N ALA A 135 39.23 0.46 -66.86
CA ALA A 135 39.65 -0.48 -65.82
C ALA A 135 39.68 0.16 -64.42
N ALA A 136 40.16 1.41 -64.30
CA ALA A 136 40.18 2.14 -63.04
C ALA A 136 38.76 2.59 -62.61
N ALA A 137 37.91 2.98 -63.56
CA ALA A 137 36.52 3.34 -63.32
C ALA A 137 35.66 2.12 -62.99
N ALA A 138 35.86 0.98 -63.65
CA ALA A 138 35.18 -0.27 -63.30
C ALA A 138 35.58 -0.76 -61.90
N ALA A 139 36.86 -0.61 -61.52
CA ALA A 139 37.32 -0.92 -60.18
C ALA A 139 36.74 0.03 -59.12
N ALA A 140 36.68 1.34 -59.40
CA ALA A 140 36.10 2.34 -58.49
C ALA A 140 34.57 2.19 -58.37
N ALA A 141 33.88 1.91 -59.48
CA ALA A 141 32.44 1.63 -59.50
C ALA A 141 32.13 0.31 -58.77
N SER A 142 32.93 -0.73 -58.96
CA SER A 142 32.82 -1.98 -58.20
C SER A 142 33.05 -1.78 -56.70
N TYR A 143 33.98 -0.90 -56.31
CA TYR A 143 34.24 -0.59 -54.91
C TYR A 143 33.11 0.23 -54.29
N ALA A 144 32.60 1.23 -55.01
CA ALA A 144 31.47 2.06 -54.57
C ALA A 144 30.17 1.24 -54.47
N ASP A 145 29.90 0.36 -55.44
CA ASP A 145 28.77 -0.56 -55.43
C ASP A 145 28.88 -1.59 -54.30
N ALA A 146 30.07 -2.14 -54.05
CA ALA A 146 30.31 -3.02 -52.91
C ALA A 146 30.16 -2.30 -51.56
N THR A 147 30.57 -1.04 -51.46
CA THR A 147 30.42 -0.24 -50.22
C THR A 147 28.97 0.15 -50.00
N ALA A 148 28.26 0.60 -51.03
CA ALA A 148 26.82 0.91 -50.96
C ALA A 148 25.98 -0.35 -50.64
N THR A 149 26.33 -1.50 -51.22
CA THR A 149 25.69 -2.78 -50.91
C THR A 149 26.00 -3.22 -49.48
N ALA A 150 27.22 -3.01 -48.99
CA ALA A 150 27.60 -3.31 -47.61
C ALA A 150 26.85 -2.41 -46.61
N ASP A 151 26.78 -1.10 -46.86
CA ASP A 151 26.06 -0.14 -46.04
C ASP A 151 24.54 -0.38 -46.05
N ALA A 152 23.96 -0.69 -47.22
CA ALA A 152 22.57 -1.08 -47.34
C ALA A 152 22.28 -2.41 -46.62
N SER A 153 23.18 -3.40 -46.73
CA SER A 153 23.03 -4.67 -46.02
C SER A 153 23.19 -4.54 -44.51
N TYR A 154 24.03 -3.60 -44.04
CA TYR A 154 24.19 -3.29 -42.63
C TYR A 154 22.97 -2.54 -42.10
N ALA A 155 22.44 -1.57 -42.84
CA ALA A 155 21.20 -0.87 -42.49
C ALA A 155 19.99 -1.83 -42.48
N ASP A 156 19.86 -2.71 -43.48
CA ASP A 156 18.80 -3.71 -43.56
C ASP A 156 18.92 -4.77 -42.46
N ALA A 157 20.13 -5.23 -42.14
CA ALA A 157 20.36 -6.15 -41.02
C ALA A 157 20.05 -5.51 -39.67
N THR A 158 20.37 -4.22 -39.50
CA THR A 158 20.07 -3.46 -38.27
C THR A 158 18.57 -3.22 -38.15
N ALA A 159 17.90 -2.79 -39.22
CA ALA A 159 16.45 -2.62 -39.25
C ALA A 159 15.70 -3.93 -39.05
N THR A 160 16.20 -5.05 -39.61
CA THR A 160 15.62 -6.38 -39.44
C THR A 160 15.84 -6.91 -38.02
N ALA A 161 17.01 -6.64 -37.41
CA ALA A 161 17.28 -6.96 -36.01
C ALA A 161 16.37 -6.15 -35.06
N ASP A 162 16.21 -4.84 -35.32
CA ASP A 162 15.32 -3.97 -34.54
C ASP A 162 13.85 -4.37 -34.71
N ALA A 163 13.42 -4.72 -35.92
CA ALA A 163 12.06 -5.19 -36.18
C ALA A 163 11.77 -6.56 -35.54
N SER A 164 12.74 -7.48 -35.56
CA SER A 164 12.60 -8.80 -34.92
C SER A 164 12.65 -8.72 -33.40
N TYR A 165 13.47 -7.82 -32.83
CA TYR A 165 13.47 -7.49 -31.41
C TYR A 165 12.14 -6.84 -30.98
N ALA A 166 11.63 -5.88 -31.74
CA ALA A 166 10.33 -5.24 -31.52
C ALA A 166 9.15 -6.23 -31.64
N ALA A 167 9.22 -7.20 -32.57
CA ALA A 167 8.20 -8.23 -32.73
C ALA A 167 8.19 -9.26 -31.58
N ALA A 168 9.37 -9.68 -31.10
CA ALA A 168 9.49 -10.53 -29.91
C ALA A 168 8.97 -9.80 -28.66
N TYR A 169 9.30 -8.52 -28.52
CA TYR A 169 8.81 -7.64 -27.45
C TYR A 169 7.30 -7.49 -27.47
N ALA A 170 6.71 -7.24 -28.65
CA ALA A 170 5.26 -7.14 -28.81
C ALA A 170 4.53 -8.45 -28.44
N THR A 171 5.16 -9.60 -28.67
CA THR A 171 4.59 -10.91 -28.33
C THR A 171 4.61 -11.17 -26.83
N ALA A 172 5.71 -10.84 -26.14
CA ALA A 172 5.81 -10.93 -24.68
C ALA A 172 4.87 -9.93 -23.97
N ALA A 173 4.88 -8.66 -24.40
CA ALA A 173 4.03 -7.61 -23.82
C ALA A 173 2.53 -7.92 -23.97
N VAL A 174 2.12 -8.57 -25.07
CA VAL A 174 0.74 -9.05 -25.24
C VAL A 174 0.42 -10.19 -24.28
N ALA A 175 1.36 -11.11 -24.03
CA ALA A 175 1.15 -12.21 -23.08
C ALA A 175 0.95 -11.72 -21.64
N ASP A 176 1.73 -10.72 -21.19
CA ASP A 176 1.55 -10.15 -19.85
C ASP A 176 0.26 -9.33 -19.73
N ALA A 177 -0.09 -8.57 -20.77
CA ALA A 177 -1.38 -7.87 -20.83
C ALA A 177 -2.56 -8.87 -20.81
N VAL A 178 -2.41 -10.05 -21.41
CA VAL A 178 -3.41 -11.13 -21.32
C VAL A 178 -3.52 -11.65 -19.89
N ALA A 179 -2.41 -11.84 -19.18
CA ALA A 179 -2.42 -12.29 -17.79
C ALA A 179 -3.14 -11.29 -16.87
N ASP A 180 -2.83 -9.99 -17.02
CA ASP A 180 -3.52 -8.93 -16.30
C ASP A 180 -5.03 -8.88 -16.66
N ALA A 181 -5.37 -9.03 -17.94
CA ALA A 181 -6.76 -9.05 -18.40
C ALA A 181 -7.55 -10.26 -17.87
N VAL A 182 -6.91 -11.42 -17.73
CA VAL A 182 -7.51 -12.63 -17.15
C VAL A 182 -7.81 -12.42 -15.67
N LEU A 183 -6.90 -11.77 -14.92
CA LEU A 183 -7.12 -11.45 -13.51
C LEU A 183 -8.27 -10.43 -13.34
N LEU A 184 -8.33 -9.39 -14.17
CA LEU A 184 -9.44 -8.43 -14.17
C LEU A 184 -10.78 -9.09 -14.52
N GLU A 185 -10.79 -10.02 -15.47
CA GLU A 185 -12.01 -10.77 -15.81
C GLU A 185 -12.50 -11.66 -14.65
N ALA A 186 -11.59 -12.08 -13.77
CA ALA A 186 -11.88 -12.84 -12.55
C ALA A 186 -12.10 -11.96 -11.30
N GLU A 187 -12.24 -10.63 -11.47
CA GLU A 187 -12.43 -9.67 -10.37
C GLU A 187 -11.27 -9.67 -9.34
N GLY A 188 -10.07 -10.08 -9.77
CA GLY A 188 -8.87 -10.07 -8.93
C GLY A 188 -8.23 -8.68 -8.83
N ASP A 189 -7.52 -8.44 -7.72
CA ASP A 189 -6.68 -7.25 -7.55
C ASP A 189 -5.38 -7.41 -8.34
N VAL A 190 -5.28 -6.73 -9.48
CA VAL A 190 -4.09 -6.75 -10.34
C VAL A 190 -3.01 -5.79 -9.84
N MET A 191 -3.39 -4.72 -9.13
CA MET A 191 -2.44 -3.72 -8.62
C MET A 191 -1.65 -4.26 -7.42
N GLY A 192 -2.23 -5.19 -6.65
CA GLY A 192 -1.57 -5.97 -5.60
C GLY A 192 -0.78 -7.20 -6.10
N GLN A 193 -0.64 -7.41 -7.41
CA GLN A 193 0.21 -8.48 -7.96
C GLN A 193 1.55 -7.92 -8.42
N ALA A 194 2.58 -8.76 -8.34
CA ALA A 194 3.87 -8.49 -8.96
C ALA A 194 3.69 -8.08 -10.43
N LEU A 195 4.54 -7.16 -10.90
CA LEU A 195 4.45 -6.61 -12.26
C LEU A 195 4.60 -7.69 -13.34
N TRP A 196 5.35 -8.75 -13.01
CA TRP A 196 5.56 -9.92 -13.86
C TRP A 196 4.95 -11.15 -13.16
N PRO A 197 4.00 -11.87 -13.79
CA PRO A 197 3.44 -13.11 -13.23
C PRO A 197 4.47 -14.24 -13.10
N GLY A 198 5.56 -14.16 -13.86
CA GLY A 198 6.67 -15.12 -13.86
C GLY A 198 8.01 -14.44 -13.60
N ALA A 199 9.08 -15.02 -14.15
CA ALA A 199 10.41 -14.43 -14.06
C ALA A 199 10.46 -13.07 -14.77
N THR A 200 11.04 -12.07 -14.11
CA THR A 200 11.33 -10.78 -14.73
C THR A 200 12.30 -10.98 -15.90
N PRO A 201 12.01 -10.44 -17.10
CA PRO A 201 12.89 -10.62 -18.24
C PRO A 201 14.27 -9.94 -18.06
N ASP A 202 15.34 -10.57 -18.56
CA ASP A 202 16.71 -10.05 -18.41
C ASP A 202 16.89 -8.65 -19.01
N TRP A 203 16.28 -8.40 -20.17
CA TRP A 203 16.29 -7.09 -20.83
C TRP A 203 15.64 -5.99 -19.98
N PHE A 204 14.65 -6.35 -19.16
CA PHE A 204 14.01 -5.44 -18.21
C PHE A 204 14.92 -5.15 -17.03
N VAL A 205 15.58 -6.17 -16.50
CA VAL A 205 16.55 -6.02 -15.41
C VAL A 205 17.69 -5.11 -15.84
N GLU A 206 18.20 -5.24 -17.07
CA GLU A 206 19.24 -4.37 -17.60
C GLU A 206 18.79 -2.89 -17.69
N GLY A 207 17.59 -2.64 -18.21
CA GLY A 207 17.00 -1.30 -18.24
C GLY A 207 16.80 -0.72 -16.85
N GLU A 208 16.36 -1.54 -15.90
CA GLU A 208 16.12 -1.15 -14.50
C GLU A 208 17.43 -0.72 -13.82
N VAL A 209 18.49 -1.51 -13.99
CA VAL A 209 19.81 -1.17 -13.43
C VAL A 209 20.30 0.18 -13.95
N LYS A 210 20.13 0.46 -15.25
CA LYS A 210 20.52 1.75 -15.86
C LYS A 210 19.68 2.91 -15.31
N MET A 211 18.35 2.74 -15.22
CA MET A 211 17.46 3.76 -14.65
C MET A 211 17.83 4.08 -13.19
N LEU A 212 18.00 3.06 -12.35
CA LEU A 212 18.33 3.25 -10.93
C LEU A 212 19.71 3.88 -10.75
N ALA A 213 20.69 3.50 -11.58
CA ALA A 213 22.01 4.12 -11.56
C ALA A 213 21.95 5.62 -11.88
N LEU A 214 21.07 6.05 -12.79
CA LEU A 214 20.86 7.48 -13.04
C LEU A 214 20.29 8.18 -11.82
N TRP A 215 19.31 7.58 -11.15
CA TRP A 215 18.77 8.13 -9.91
C TRP A 215 19.79 8.13 -8.76
N ASP A 216 20.82 7.26 -8.80
CA ASP A 216 21.90 7.21 -7.81
C ASP A 216 22.92 8.34 -8.00
N THR A 217 22.94 9.00 -9.18
CA THR A 217 23.86 10.13 -9.43
C THR A 217 23.41 11.44 -8.79
N ASP A 218 22.13 11.53 -8.44
CA ASP A 218 21.52 12.67 -7.79
C ASP A 218 21.47 12.50 -6.26
N PRO A 219 21.20 13.57 -5.49
CA PRO A 219 20.94 13.45 -4.05
C PRO A 219 19.87 12.38 -3.78
N VAL A 220 20.16 11.49 -2.83
CA VAL A 220 19.32 10.31 -2.54
C VAL A 220 17.88 10.72 -2.24
N GLU A 221 17.72 11.82 -1.51
CA GLU A 221 16.45 12.38 -1.05
C GLU A 221 15.54 12.78 -2.21
N ARG A 222 16.10 13.14 -3.39
CA ARG A 222 15.33 13.56 -4.57
C ARG A 222 14.48 12.43 -5.14
N TRP A 223 15.03 11.21 -5.14
CA TRP A 223 14.42 10.06 -5.81
C TRP A 223 13.95 8.97 -4.85
N GLU A 224 14.10 9.15 -3.54
CA GLU A 224 13.77 8.14 -2.52
C GLU A 224 12.32 7.67 -2.58
N PHE A 225 11.35 8.60 -2.63
CA PHE A 225 9.93 8.26 -2.78
C PHE A 225 9.68 7.43 -4.04
N TRP A 226 10.24 7.85 -5.18
CA TRP A 226 10.06 7.20 -6.47
C TRP A 226 10.66 5.79 -6.50
N ARG A 227 11.78 5.56 -5.78
CA ARG A 227 12.34 4.22 -5.58
C ARG A 227 11.40 3.31 -4.80
N ARG A 228 10.85 3.80 -3.68
CA ARG A 228 9.88 3.04 -2.88
C ARG A 228 8.62 2.75 -3.67
N TRP A 229 8.11 3.75 -4.38
CA TRP A 229 6.94 3.64 -5.24
C TRP A 229 7.15 2.59 -6.34
N TRP A 230 8.28 2.68 -7.05
CA TRP A 230 8.66 1.72 -8.08
C TRP A 230 8.85 0.30 -7.55
N ALA A 231 9.60 0.14 -6.46
CA ALA A 231 9.85 -1.16 -5.84
C ALA A 231 8.54 -1.82 -5.38
N GLY A 232 7.65 -1.04 -4.78
CA GLY A 232 6.32 -1.48 -4.36
C GLY A 232 5.46 -1.91 -5.55
N ALA A 233 5.39 -1.09 -6.60
CA ALA A 233 4.65 -1.41 -7.82
C ALA A 233 5.20 -2.68 -8.51
N LYS A 234 6.52 -2.87 -8.54
CA LYS A 234 7.16 -4.06 -9.09
C LYS A 234 6.83 -5.33 -8.30
N ALA A 235 6.83 -5.23 -6.97
CA ALA A 235 6.62 -6.35 -6.05
C ALA A 235 5.13 -6.71 -5.82
N GLY A 236 4.19 -5.88 -6.27
CA GLY A 236 2.77 -6.03 -5.93
C GLY A 236 2.43 -5.53 -4.52
N THR A 237 3.27 -4.69 -3.95
CA THR A 237 3.06 -4.03 -2.64
C THR A 237 3.13 -2.51 -2.83
N PRO A 238 2.19 -1.91 -3.60
CA PRO A 238 2.23 -0.49 -3.89
C PRO A 238 2.15 0.34 -2.60
N ILE A 239 2.64 1.58 -2.66
CA ILE A 239 2.45 2.56 -1.58
C ILE A 239 0.94 2.76 -1.33
N ASP A 240 0.56 3.10 -0.11
CA ASP A 240 -0.83 3.41 0.26
C ASP A 240 -1.49 4.32 -0.80
N PRO A 241 -2.58 3.86 -1.46
CA PRO A 241 -3.29 4.63 -2.47
C PRO A 241 -3.74 6.01 -1.99
N GLN A 242 -4.10 6.16 -0.71
CA GLN A 242 -4.54 7.42 -0.13
C GLN A 242 -3.36 8.40 0.05
N LEU A 243 -2.17 7.88 0.35
CA LEU A 243 -0.95 8.71 0.35
C LEU A 243 -0.62 9.17 -1.07
N GLN A 244 -0.73 8.28 -2.06
CA GLN A 244 -0.54 8.63 -3.46
C GLN A 244 -1.56 9.69 -3.91
N LEU A 245 -2.82 9.57 -3.50
CA LEU A 245 -3.88 10.56 -3.75
C LEU A 245 -3.52 11.92 -3.12
N ALA A 246 -3.12 11.93 -1.84
CA ALA A 246 -2.72 13.14 -1.15
C ALA A 246 -1.54 13.84 -1.83
N ILE A 247 -0.57 13.09 -2.38
CA ILE A 247 0.55 13.64 -3.15
C ILE A 247 0.05 14.28 -4.45
N VAL A 248 -0.85 13.62 -5.17
CA VAL A 248 -1.42 14.14 -6.42
C VAL A 248 -2.25 15.41 -6.18
N GLU A 249 -3.03 15.47 -5.12
CA GLU A 249 -3.95 16.58 -4.84
C GLU A 249 -3.28 17.78 -4.15
N ARG A 250 -2.30 17.54 -3.26
CA ARG A 250 -1.71 18.61 -2.43
C ARG A 250 -0.50 19.30 -3.06
N ILE A 251 0.10 18.72 -4.11
CA ILE A 251 1.23 19.33 -4.82
C ILE A 251 0.72 20.09 -6.04
N ASP A 252 0.95 21.40 -6.07
CA ASP A 252 0.54 22.27 -7.16
C ASP A 252 1.40 22.10 -8.44
N GLU A 253 0.85 22.53 -9.58
CA GLU A 253 1.48 22.42 -10.91
C GLU A 253 2.86 23.08 -11.01
N GLU A 254 3.09 24.20 -10.31
CA GLU A 254 4.37 24.91 -10.36
C GLU A 254 5.44 24.10 -9.64
N THR A 255 5.10 23.50 -8.50
CA THR A 255 6.00 22.62 -7.75
C THR A 255 6.44 21.41 -8.61
N TRP A 256 5.56 20.85 -9.44
CA TRP A 256 5.89 19.72 -10.33
C TRP A 256 6.94 20.00 -11.42
N THR A 257 7.39 21.23 -11.57
CA THR A 257 8.47 21.60 -12.52
C THR A 257 9.87 21.43 -11.94
N ASP A 258 10.00 21.25 -10.62
CA ASP A 258 11.27 21.20 -9.90
C ASP A 258 11.36 19.94 -9.02
N PRO A 259 12.27 18.98 -9.33
CA PRO A 259 12.34 17.72 -8.61
C PRO A 259 12.72 17.87 -7.13
N ASP A 260 13.49 18.90 -6.75
CA ASP A 260 13.87 19.13 -5.35
C ASP A 260 12.68 19.66 -4.55
N LYS A 261 11.88 20.56 -5.14
CA LYS A 261 10.66 21.04 -4.51
C LYS A 261 9.61 19.94 -4.38
N VAL A 262 9.47 19.08 -5.39
CA VAL A 262 8.57 17.91 -5.31
C VAL A 262 9.01 16.98 -4.19
N ALA A 263 10.30 16.64 -4.10
CA ALA A 263 10.80 15.77 -3.04
C ALA A 263 10.51 16.34 -1.64
N ALA A 264 10.76 17.64 -1.45
CA ALA A 264 10.44 18.33 -0.18
C ALA A 264 8.94 18.34 0.14
N ALA A 265 8.09 18.56 -0.87
CA ALA A 265 6.63 18.55 -0.72
C ALA A 265 6.11 17.14 -0.38
N ILE A 266 6.61 16.10 -1.05
CA ILE A 266 6.27 14.70 -0.75
C ILE A 266 6.67 14.36 0.69
N ALA A 267 7.89 14.69 1.12
CA ALA A 267 8.34 14.40 2.48
C ALA A 267 7.47 15.10 3.55
N LYS A 268 7.01 16.33 3.28
CA LYS A 268 6.05 17.02 4.14
C LYS A 268 4.70 16.30 4.17
N ILE A 269 4.18 15.91 3.00
CA ILE A 269 2.92 15.17 2.90
C ILE A 269 3.02 13.86 3.66
N GLU A 270 4.08 13.07 3.48
CA GLU A 270 4.30 11.79 4.18
C GLU A 270 4.36 11.97 5.71
N ARG A 271 4.96 13.06 6.20
CA ARG A 271 4.99 13.39 7.62
C ARG A 271 3.61 13.76 8.17
N ASP A 272 2.86 14.55 7.41
CA ASP A 272 1.52 15.02 7.78
C ASP A 272 0.43 13.98 7.49
N PHE A 273 0.76 12.92 6.74
CA PHE A 273 -0.22 11.98 6.21
C PHE A 273 -0.77 11.10 7.33
N VAL A 274 -2.01 11.40 7.69
CA VAL A 274 -2.86 10.54 8.52
C VAL A 274 -3.86 9.87 7.56
N PRO A 275 -3.81 8.54 7.38
CA PRO A 275 -4.71 7.85 6.47
C PRO A 275 -6.19 8.15 6.80
N PRO A 276 -7.09 8.34 5.80
CA PRO A 276 -8.52 8.62 6.01
C PRO A 276 -9.27 7.56 6.85
N LEU A 277 -8.72 6.35 6.96
CA LEU A 277 -9.25 5.29 7.82
C LEU A 277 -9.15 5.60 9.33
N SER A 278 -8.42 6.66 9.72
CA SER A 278 -8.40 7.18 11.08
C SER A 278 -9.73 7.79 11.53
N GLU A 279 -10.62 8.16 10.60
CA GLU A 279 -11.97 8.66 10.92
C GLU A 279 -13.03 7.54 10.95
N ALA A 280 -12.87 6.47 10.16
CA ALA A 280 -13.92 5.45 9.99
C ALA A 280 -13.73 4.15 10.80
N ALA A 281 -12.51 3.78 11.22
CA ALA A 281 -12.27 2.48 11.88
C ALA A 281 -12.25 2.53 13.43
N PHE A 282 -12.12 3.73 14.02
CA PHE A 282 -11.87 3.92 15.46
C PHE A 282 -12.82 4.93 16.14
N SER A 283 -13.98 5.25 15.55
CA SER A 283 -15.00 6.06 16.25
C SER A 283 -15.60 5.31 17.46
N ASP A 284 -15.57 3.97 17.45
CA ASP A 284 -16.30 3.10 18.40
C ASP A 284 -15.39 2.14 19.21
N PHE A 285 -14.14 2.52 19.56
CA PHE A 285 -13.33 1.67 20.45
C PHE A 285 -13.58 2.01 21.93
N SER A 286 -13.68 0.98 22.79
CA SER A 286 -13.58 1.13 24.24
C SER A 286 -12.13 1.00 24.70
N PHE A 287 -11.77 1.59 25.84
CA PHE A 287 -10.44 1.40 26.41
C PHE A 287 -10.22 -0.04 26.88
N GLU A 288 -11.29 -0.78 27.18
CA GLU A 288 -11.24 -2.21 27.48
C GLU A 288 -10.72 -3.02 26.29
N ASP A 289 -11.27 -2.79 25.10
CA ASP A 289 -10.85 -3.50 23.87
C ASP A 289 -9.35 -3.23 23.60
N VAL A 290 -8.91 -1.97 23.71
CA VAL A 290 -7.48 -1.61 23.53
C VAL A 290 -6.60 -2.15 24.66
N HIS A 291 -7.07 -2.13 25.92
CA HIS A 291 -6.29 -2.60 27.07
C HIS A 291 -6.00 -4.08 26.96
N ASN A 292 -7.06 -4.86 26.73
CA ASN A 292 -6.97 -6.30 26.52
C ASN A 292 -5.95 -6.56 25.43
N TRP A 293 -6.08 -5.92 24.27
CA TRP A 293 -5.18 -6.16 23.15
C TRP A 293 -3.72 -5.78 23.45
N MET A 294 -3.47 -4.72 24.21
CA MET A 294 -2.13 -4.32 24.63
C MET A 294 -1.50 -5.27 25.68
N VAL A 295 -2.31 -5.88 26.54
CA VAL A 295 -1.86 -6.90 27.50
C VAL A 295 -1.49 -8.18 26.75
N LEU A 296 -2.34 -8.58 25.82
CA LEU A 296 -2.28 -9.82 25.07
C LEU A 296 -1.14 -9.88 24.06
N ALA A 297 -0.78 -8.75 23.45
CA ALA A 297 0.19 -8.73 22.36
C ALA A 297 1.62 -8.30 22.76
N GLU A 298 1.91 -7.96 24.03
CA GLU A 298 3.25 -7.52 24.49
C GLU A 298 4.02 -6.69 23.42
N PHE A 299 3.43 -5.56 23.02
CA PHE A 299 3.88 -4.64 21.98
C PHE A 299 5.18 -3.86 22.32
N ASP A 300 6.13 -4.43 23.07
CA ASP A 300 7.28 -3.67 23.58
C ASP A 300 8.15 -3.06 22.47
N ASP A 301 8.34 -3.77 21.34
CA ASP A 301 9.07 -3.29 20.15
C ASP A 301 8.35 -2.11 19.46
N ASP A 302 7.04 -2.03 19.66
CA ASP A 302 6.14 -1.15 18.91
C ASP A 302 5.85 0.13 19.65
N LEU A 303 6.13 0.13 20.94
CA LEU A 303 6.12 1.29 21.83
C LEU A 303 7.50 1.97 21.85
N ASP A 304 8.46 1.55 21.02
CA ASP A 304 9.79 2.17 20.97
C ASP A 304 9.74 3.64 20.54
N HIS A 305 8.84 3.98 19.62
CA HIS A 305 8.58 5.39 19.26
C HIS A 305 8.04 6.22 20.44
N LEU A 306 7.42 5.59 21.44
CA LEU A 306 6.98 6.25 22.68
C LEU A 306 8.11 6.42 23.72
N ARG A 307 9.35 6.18 23.30
CA ARG A 307 10.59 6.57 23.99
C ARG A 307 11.24 7.80 23.34
N ASP A 308 10.75 8.23 22.18
CA ASP A 308 11.23 9.44 21.50
C ASP A 308 10.80 10.69 22.30
N PRO A 309 11.74 11.51 22.79
CA PRO A 309 11.42 12.72 23.55
C PRO A 309 10.44 13.68 22.85
N ASP A 310 10.49 13.78 21.52
CA ASP A 310 9.59 14.67 20.76
C ASP A 310 8.17 14.12 20.71
N VAL A 311 8.00 12.80 20.61
CA VAL A 311 6.70 12.14 20.68
C VAL A 311 6.10 12.26 22.09
N ILE A 312 6.91 12.09 23.13
CA ILE A 312 6.47 12.24 24.52
C ILE A 312 6.01 13.68 24.79
N ARG A 313 6.78 14.66 24.30
CA ARG A 313 6.43 16.08 24.42
C ARG A 313 5.14 16.41 23.69
N ALA A 314 4.97 15.96 22.45
CA ALA A 314 3.73 16.16 21.71
C ALA A 314 2.52 15.51 22.39
N PHE A 315 2.69 14.30 22.95
CA PHE A 315 1.64 13.64 23.75
C PHE A 315 1.26 14.47 24.98
N TYR A 316 2.25 14.98 25.71
CA TYR A 316 2.01 15.79 26.90
C TYR A 316 1.31 17.12 26.56
N GLU A 317 1.74 17.81 25.51
CA GLU A 317 1.12 19.04 25.01
C GLU A 317 -0.36 18.80 24.65
N ASP A 318 -0.67 17.71 23.93
CA ASP A 318 -2.06 17.37 23.60
C ASP A 318 -2.91 16.96 24.81
N CYS A 319 -2.29 16.61 25.95
CA CYS A 319 -2.98 16.25 27.19
C CYS A 319 -3.26 17.44 28.11
N GLU A 320 -2.84 18.67 27.76
CA GLU A 320 -2.97 19.85 28.62
C GLU A 320 -4.45 20.13 28.95
N ASP A 321 -5.29 20.32 27.92
CA ASP A 321 -6.72 20.56 28.09
C ASP A 321 -7.43 19.38 28.79
N LEU A 322 -7.02 18.13 28.49
CA LEU A 322 -7.58 16.94 29.14
C LEU A 322 -7.27 16.91 30.64
N ARG A 323 -6.07 17.33 31.04
CA ARG A 323 -5.69 17.37 32.45
C ARG A 323 -6.53 18.37 33.21
N ASP A 324 -6.76 19.55 32.63
CA ASP A 324 -7.62 20.57 33.21
C ASP A 324 -9.07 20.06 33.33
N GLN A 325 -9.59 19.39 32.30
CA GLN A 325 -10.93 18.77 32.34
C GLN A 325 -11.06 17.70 33.44
N LEU A 326 -10.05 16.82 33.58
CA LEU A 326 -10.05 15.79 34.62
C LEU A 326 -9.91 16.39 36.02
N GLN A 327 -9.15 17.48 36.15
CA GLN A 327 -8.98 18.20 37.41
C GLN A 327 -10.29 18.90 37.81
N ASP A 328 -10.90 19.65 36.89
CA ASP A 328 -12.20 20.29 37.08
C ASP A 328 -13.27 19.27 37.50
N PHE A 329 -13.36 18.15 36.78
CA PHE A 329 -14.25 17.05 37.16
C PHE A 329 -13.96 16.55 38.58
N THR A 330 -12.71 16.31 38.92
CA THR A 330 -12.31 15.78 40.23
C THR A 330 -12.66 16.74 41.36
N ASP A 331 -12.52 18.04 41.15
CA ASP A 331 -12.85 19.08 42.13
C ASP A 331 -14.37 19.20 42.31
N PHE A 332 -15.14 19.38 41.22
CA PHE A 332 -16.60 19.52 41.31
C PHE A 332 -17.30 18.25 41.79
N ALA A 333 -16.86 17.08 41.34
CA ALA A 333 -17.42 15.80 41.77
C ALA A 333 -16.95 15.41 43.18
N GLY A 334 -15.76 15.86 43.59
CA GLY A 334 -15.24 15.73 44.94
C GLY A 334 -16.10 16.49 45.96
N ASP A 335 -16.44 17.74 45.66
CA ASP A 335 -17.33 18.57 46.47
C ASP A 335 -18.75 17.99 46.54
N ALA A 336 -19.27 17.48 45.41
CA ALA A 336 -20.58 16.80 45.38
C ALA A 336 -20.61 15.51 46.23
N ALA A 337 -19.45 14.87 46.41
CA ALA A 337 -19.29 13.67 47.22
C ALA A 337 -18.87 13.95 48.68
N GLU A 338 -18.75 15.22 49.08
CA GLU A 338 -18.25 15.63 50.39
C GLU A 338 -19.14 15.09 51.53
N GLY A 339 -18.50 14.61 52.62
CA GLY A 339 -19.20 14.01 53.77
C GLY A 339 -19.44 12.50 53.69
N ARG A 340 -18.98 11.82 52.63
CA ARG A 340 -19.03 10.35 52.55
C ARG A 340 -17.83 9.69 53.22
N ASN A 341 -18.08 8.57 53.90
CA ASN A 341 -17.03 7.75 54.51
C ASN A 341 -16.17 6.98 53.50
N ARG A 342 -16.52 6.98 52.20
CA ARG A 342 -15.75 6.31 51.14
C ARG A 342 -15.69 7.18 49.88
N PRO A 343 -14.51 7.28 49.24
CA PRO A 343 -14.35 8.00 47.98
C PRO A 343 -15.13 7.32 46.85
N VAL A 344 -15.73 8.11 45.96
CA VAL A 344 -16.47 7.62 44.80
C VAL A 344 -15.47 7.03 43.78
N PRO A 345 -15.64 5.77 43.35
CA PRO A 345 -14.73 5.13 42.39
C PRO A 345 -14.54 5.90 41.08
N MET A 346 -15.61 6.51 40.57
CA MET A 346 -15.58 7.42 39.40
C MET A 346 -14.61 8.60 39.59
N VAL A 347 -14.70 9.33 40.70
CA VAL A 347 -13.78 10.45 41.02
C VAL A 347 -12.34 9.95 41.16
N ARG A 348 -12.16 8.80 41.83
CA ARG A 348 -10.83 8.23 42.08
C ARG A 348 -10.13 7.72 40.81
N SER A 349 -10.89 7.23 39.83
CA SER A 349 -10.33 6.73 38.57
C SER A 349 -9.91 7.88 37.66
N ALA A 350 -10.71 8.95 37.59
CA ALA A 350 -10.34 10.20 36.91
C ALA A 350 -9.07 10.84 37.51
N ASP A 351 -9.00 10.96 38.85
CA ASP A 351 -7.81 11.48 39.56
C ASP A 351 -6.55 10.67 39.22
N LYS A 352 -6.65 9.33 39.23
CA LYS A 352 -5.51 8.46 38.86
C LYS A 352 -5.09 8.64 37.41
N LEU A 353 -6.04 8.83 36.49
CA LEU A 353 -5.74 9.10 35.09
C LEU A 353 -5.02 10.46 34.95
N GLY A 354 -5.55 11.51 35.57
CA GLY A 354 -4.93 12.85 35.60
C GLY A 354 -3.51 12.84 36.17
N GLN A 355 -3.30 12.15 37.29
CA GLN A 355 -1.96 11.97 37.89
C GLN A 355 -1.00 11.23 36.97
N GLU A 356 -1.49 10.26 36.19
CA GLU A 356 -0.67 9.55 35.23
C GLU A 356 -0.27 10.45 34.04
N LEU A 357 -1.19 11.29 33.57
CA LEU A 357 -0.90 12.29 32.52
C LEU A 357 0.11 13.32 33.01
N GLN A 358 0.00 13.79 34.25
CA GLN A 358 0.99 14.70 34.85
C GLN A 358 2.39 14.10 34.85
N ARG A 359 2.53 12.79 35.10
CA ARG A 359 3.82 12.11 35.13
C ARG A 359 4.53 12.05 33.78
N CYS A 360 3.84 12.34 32.68
CA CYS A 360 4.48 12.48 31.37
C CYS A 360 5.40 13.69 31.30
N GLU A 361 5.18 14.70 32.15
CA GLU A 361 6.05 15.87 32.23
C GLU A 361 7.47 15.46 32.62
N GLY A 362 8.40 15.50 31.66
CA GLY A 362 9.77 15.07 31.85
C GLY A 362 9.99 13.55 31.90
N ALA A 363 9.00 12.74 31.50
CA ALA A 363 9.18 11.30 31.39
C ALA A 363 10.13 10.92 30.25
N SER A 364 10.97 9.92 30.47
CA SER A 364 11.81 9.31 29.42
C SER A 364 11.10 8.20 28.63
N ARG A 365 9.90 7.78 29.07
CA ARG A 365 9.07 6.76 28.41
C ARG A 365 7.61 6.93 28.80
N LEU A 366 6.71 6.85 27.83
CA LEU A 366 5.27 6.74 28.11
C LEU A 366 4.90 5.32 28.55
N ARG A 367 4.08 5.24 29.60
CA ARG A 367 3.48 3.98 30.07
C ARG A 367 2.16 3.74 29.35
N ALA A 368 2.21 3.56 28.03
CA ALA A 368 1.01 3.44 27.17
C ALA A 368 -0.01 2.42 27.69
N ARG A 369 0.45 1.23 28.14
CA ARG A 369 -0.43 0.22 28.73
C ARG A 369 -1.16 0.72 29.99
N ARG A 370 -0.47 1.51 30.82
CA ARG A 370 -1.05 2.09 32.04
C ARG A 370 -2.08 3.17 31.70
N PHE A 371 -1.84 3.98 30.67
CA PHE A 371 -2.81 4.96 30.17
C PHE A 371 -4.11 4.31 29.74
N VAL A 372 -4.02 3.29 28.89
CA VAL A 372 -5.20 2.58 28.41
C VAL A 372 -5.92 1.86 29.55
N GLN A 373 -5.19 1.27 30.50
CA GLN A 373 -5.79 0.67 31.70
C GLN A 373 -6.57 1.67 32.56
N LEU A 374 -6.00 2.87 32.77
CA LEU A 374 -6.67 3.90 33.57
C LEU A 374 -7.87 4.49 32.83
N GLY A 375 -7.79 4.63 31.51
CA GLY A 375 -8.94 4.96 30.66
C GLY A 375 -10.07 3.95 30.79
N GLN A 376 -9.75 2.65 30.77
CA GLN A 376 -10.72 1.57 30.97
C GLN A 376 -11.41 1.67 32.34
N TYR A 377 -10.64 1.88 33.42
CA TYR A 377 -11.24 2.02 34.75
C TYR A 377 -12.14 3.25 34.85
N ALA A 378 -11.72 4.37 34.28
CA ALA A 378 -12.54 5.58 34.27
C ALA A 378 -13.83 5.40 33.46
N GLU A 379 -13.76 4.75 32.29
CA GLU A 379 -14.93 4.42 31.46
C GLU A 379 -15.91 3.46 32.18
N LEU A 380 -15.39 2.40 32.80
CA LEU A 380 -16.20 1.46 33.60
C LEU A 380 -16.92 2.17 34.74
N HIS A 381 -16.22 3.02 35.50
CA HIS A 381 -16.82 3.75 36.61
C HIS A 381 -17.77 4.87 36.16
N ALA A 382 -17.52 5.49 35.00
CA ALA A 382 -18.41 6.49 34.42
C ALA A 382 -19.77 5.90 34.01
N ALA A 383 -19.82 4.61 33.68
CA ALA A 383 -21.05 3.89 33.34
C ALA A 383 -21.87 3.45 34.58
N VAL A 384 -21.33 3.51 35.80
CA VAL A 384 -22.03 3.03 37.00
C VAL A 384 -23.10 4.04 37.43
N GLU A 385 -24.38 3.68 37.28
CA GLU A 385 -25.52 4.55 37.63
C GLU A 385 -25.46 5.07 39.08
N VAL A 386 -25.00 4.23 40.01
CA VAL A 386 -24.85 4.63 41.42
C VAL A 386 -23.82 5.75 41.55
N ASP A 387 -22.66 5.66 40.89
CA ASP A 387 -21.64 6.69 40.96
C ASP A 387 -22.10 7.98 40.27
N ARG A 388 -22.76 7.86 39.10
CA ARG A 388 -23.38 9.00 38.38
C ARG A 388 -24.43 9.73 39.22
N ALA A 389 -25.28 9.00 39.94
CA ALA A 389 -26.29 9.59 40.81
C ALA A 389 -25.68 10.36 42.00
N VAL A 390 -24.47 9.97 42.42
CA VAL A 390 -23.76 10.58 43.54
C VAL A 390 -23.09 11.87 43.14
N VAL A 391 -22.39 11.88 42.00
CA VAL A 391 -21.67 13.06 41.52
C VAL A 391 -22.61 14.03 40.79
N GLY A 392 -23.78 13.56 40.36
CA GLY A 392 -24.76 14.31 39.58
C GLY A 392 -24.49 14.22 38.07
N GLU A 393 -25.55 14.24 37.27
CA GLU A 393 -25.48 14.03 35.81
C GLU A 393 -24.61 15.09 35.09
N THR A 394 -24.57 16.33 35.59
CA THR A 394 -23.72 17.37 35.02
C THR A 394 -22.23 17.04 35.17
N ASN A 395 -21.80 16.64 36.36
CA ASN A 395 -20.41 16.23 36.60
C ASN A 395 -20.11 14.91 35.87
N ALA A 396 -21.09 14.00 35.79
CA ALA A 396 -20.90 12.75 35.07
C ALA A 396 -20.60 12.97 33.58
N ARG A 397 -21.28 13.93 32.94
CA ARG A 397 -21.00 14.32 31.54
C ARG A 397 -19.62 14.95 31.35
N MET A 398 -19.12 15.69 32.34
CA MET A 398 -17.74 16.22 32.27
C MET A 398 -16.71 15.10 32.15
N LEU A 399 -16.92 13.97 32.85
CA LEU A 399 -16.06 12.80 32.70
C LEU A 399 -16.26 12.10 31.35
N ASP A 400 -17.49 12.01 30.86
CA ASP A 400 -17.78 11.45 29.53
C ASP A 400 -17.03 12.25 28.43
N ASP A 401 -17.09 13.58 28.48
CA ASP A 401 -16.38 14.49 27.56
C ASP A 401 -14.84 14.34 27.66
N ALA A 402 -14.31 14.24 28.89
CA ALA A 402 -12.89 14.03 29.12
C ALA A 402 -12.43 12.65 28.58
N LEU A 403 -13.25 11.61 28.71
CA LEU A 403 -12.94 10.29 28.17
C LEU A 403 -12.94 10.29 26.64
N ASP A 404 -13.84 11.03 26.00
CA ASP A 404 -13.84 11.21 24.54
C ASP A 404 -12.60 11.95 24.05
N ALA A 405 -12.20 13.02 24.73
CA ALA A 405 -10.94 13.71 24.45
C ALA A 405 -9.73 12.78 24.64
N PHE A 406 -9.73 11.96 25.70
CA PHE A 406 -8.67 10.99 25.94
C PHE A 406 -8.59 9.90 24.86
N ARG A 407 -9.73 9.41 24.34
CA ARG A 407 -9.77 8.48 23.20
C ARG A 407 -9.14 9.12 21.96
N ALA A 408 -9.44 10.38 21.69
CA ALA A 408 -8.85 11.11 20.55
C ALA A 408 -7.32 11.24 20.66
N ILE A 409 -6.81 11.57 21.86
CA ILE A 409 -5.36 11.66 22.12
C ILE A 409 -4.69 10.29 21.99
N CYS A 410 -5.28 9.25 22.56
CA CYS A 410 -4.79 7.87 22.40
C CYS A 410 -4.74 7.45 20.92
N ARG A 411 -5.72 7.86 20.12
CA ARG A 411 -5.73 7.58 18.67
C ARG A 411 -4.56 8.26 17.96
N LYS A 412 -4.29 9.53 18.26
CA LYS A 412 -3.20 10.31 17.66
C LYS A 412 -1.84 9.69 17.95
N HIS A 413 -1.59 9.32 19.20
CA HIS A 413 -0.26 8.91 19.66
C HIS A 413 -0.02 7.40 19.67
N LEU A 414 -1.06 6.60 19.90
CA LEU A 414 -0.98 5.13 19.82
C LEU A 414 -1.38 4.61 18.43
N GLY A 415 -1.69 5.50 17.49
CA GLY A 415 -2.07 5.20 16.11
C GLY A 415 -1.17 4.18 15.39
N PRO A 416 0.17 4.19 15.52
CA PRO A 416 1.03 3.16 14.93
C PRO A 416 0.80 1.74 15.51
N VAL A 417 0.48 1.64 16.80
CA VAL A 417 0.14 0.37 17.46
C VAL A 417 -1.24 -0.09 17.00
N LEU A 418 -2.21 0.84 16.94
CA LEU A 418 -3.57 0.58 16.47
C LEU A 418 -3.61 0.19 14.98
N ARG A 419 -2.73 0.74 14.13
CA ARG A 419 -2.64 0.43 12.70
C ARG A 419 -2.30 -1.02 12.41
N ARG A 420 -1.49 -1.67 13.25
CA ARG A 420 -1.20 -3.10 13.09
C ARG A 420 -2.40 -4.00 13.34
N MET A 421 -3.47 -3.44 13.88
CA MET A 421 -4.70 -4.13 14.15
C MET A 421 -5.71 -3.98 13.01
N GLU A 422 -5.43 -3.13 12.01
CA GLU A 422 -6.24 -2.95 10.79
C GLU A 422 -6.55 -4.26 10.04
N PRO A 423 -5.64 -5.26 9.94
CA PRO A 423 -5.98 -6.53 9.32
C PRO A 423 -7.06 -7.32 10.07
N LEU A 424 -7.44 -6.93 11.30
CA LEU A 424 -8.55 -7.55 12.03
C LEU A 424 -9.92 -7.03 11.54
N ASP A 425 -9.95 -5.90 10.83
CA ASP A 425 -11.18 -5.26 10.33
C ASP A 425 -11.74 -5.93 9.09
N ARG A 426 -10.88 -6.66 8.37
CA ARG A 426 -11.26 -7.41 7.16
C ARG A 426 -12.03 -8.69 7.46
N PHE A 427 -12.07 -9.11 8.72
CA PHE A 427 -12.76 -10.34 9.10
C PHE A 427 -14.25 -10.08 9.23
N GLU A 428 -15.01 -10.81 8.44
CA GLU A 428 -16.46 -10.89 8.55
C GLU A 428 -16.86 -12.21 9.18
N LEU A 429 -17.94 -12.19 9.96
CA LEU A 429 -18.51 -13.40 10.55
C LEU A 429 -18.94 -14.41 9.47
N GLY A 430 -19.52 -13.90 8.38
CA GLY A 430 -20.06 -14.71 7.29
C GLY A 430 -21.08 -15.73 7.80
N ASP A 431 -20.96 -16.97 7.33
CA ASP A 431 -21.79 -18.12 7.77
C ASP A 431 -21.25 -18.82 9.02
N SER A 432 -20.20 -18.29 9.66
CA SER A 432 -19.57 -18.92 10.82
C SER A 432 -20.48 -18.79 12.04
N ASP A 433 -20.67 -19.88 12.80
CA ASP A 433 -21.49 -19.87 14.02
C ASP A 433 -20.70 -19.27 15.21
N PRO A 434 -21.12 -18.11 15.77
CA PRO A 434 -20.50 -17.52 16.95
C PRO A 434 -20.36 -18.48 18.12
N ALA A 435 -21.32 -19.38 18.35
CA ALA A 435 -21.28 -20.33 19.45
C ALA A 435 -20.13 -21.32 19.30
N GLU A 436 -19.94 -21.84 18.08
CA GLU A 436 -18.84 -22.76 17.77
C GLU A 436 -17.48 -22.06 17.86
N LEU A 437 -17.39 -20.83 17.37
CA LEU A 437 -16.17 -20.02 17.43
C LEU A 437 -15.72 -19.83 18.89
N VAL A 438 -16.61 -19.34 19.76
CA VAL A 438 -16.27 -19.14 21.19
C VAL A 438 -15.92 -20.47 21.86
N ARG A 439 -16.66 -21.55 21.56
CA ARG A 439 -16.38 -22.88 22.11
C ARG A 439 -14.96 -23.35 21.76
N VAL A 440 -14.55 -23.26 20.49
CA VAL A 440 -13.21 -23.71 20.06
C VAL A 440 -12.11 -22.87 20.71
N LEU A 441 -12.28 -21.56 20.78
CA LEU A 441 -11.31 -20.68 21.42
C LEU A 441 -11.21 -20.97 22.93
N SER A 442 -12.34 -21.14 23.61
CA SER A 442 -12.40 -21.47 25.04
C SER A 442 -11.65 -22.77 25.35
N VAL A 443 -11.92 -23.84 24.59
CA VAL A 443 -11.22 -25.13 24.76
C VAL A 443 -9.72 -24.99 24.48
N THR A 444 -9.33 -24.17 23.49
CA THR A 444 -7.91 -23.91 23.19
C THR A 444 -7.21 -23.17 24.32
N VAL A 445 -7.85 -22.13 24.87
CA VAL A 445 -7.33 -21.37 26.02
C VAL A 445 -7.18 -22.26 27.26
N ASP A 446 -8.14 -23.15 27.51
CA ASP A 446 -8.06 -24.11 28.61
C ASP A 446 -6.92 -25.12 28.41
N ALA A 447 -6.75 -25.65 27.19
CA ALA A 447 -5.67 -26.58 26.85
C ALA A 447 -4.28 -25.94 27.06
N LEU A 448 -4.13 -24.66 26.67
CA LEU A 448 -2.90 -23.88 26.89
C LEU A 448 -2.66 -23.58 28.37
N SER A 449 -3.72 -23.24 29.11
CA SER A 449 -3.64 -22.93 30.55
C SER A 449 -3.27 -24.16 31.38
N GLN A 450 -3.72 -25.35 30.98
CA GLN A 450 -3.41 -26.62 31.64
C GLN A 450 -2.09 -27.26 31.18
N ALA A 451 -1.31 -26.58 30.33
CA ALA A 451 -0.08 -27.08 29.73
C ALA A 451 -0.23 -28.46 29.06
N GLN A 452 -1.42 -28.77 28.53
CA GLN A 452 -1.70 -30.05 27.87
C GLN A 452 -1.16 -30.11 26.43
N VAL A 453 -0.68 -28.98 25.90
CA VAL A 453 -0.04 -28.91 24.59
C VAL A 453 1.45 -29.29 24.73
N GLN A 454 1.81 -30.49 24.25
CA GLN A 454 3.18 -31.00 24.32
C GLN A 454 4.19 -30.01 23.70
N GLY A 455 5.22 -29.66 24.47
CA GLY A 455 6.35 -28.85 23.99
C GLY A 455 6.25 -27.35 24.26
N LEU A 456 5.18 -26.84 24.87
CA LEU A 456 5.05 -25.43 25.25
C LEU A 456 5.35 -25.21 26.74
N LYS A 457 5.94 -24.05 27.08
CA LYS A 457 6.11 -23.63 28.48
C LYS A 457 4.76 -23.24 29.10
N PRO A 458 4.55 -23.43 30.42
CA PRO A 458 3.35 -22.95 31.11
C PRO A 458 3.16 -21.44 31.00
N LEU A 459 1.92 -20.99 30.78
CA LEU A 459 1.55 -19.56 30.75
C LEU A 459 1.77 -18.91 32.12
N SER A 460 2.13 -17.62 32.13
CA SER A 460 2.12 -16.82 33.36
C SER A 460 0.68 -16.64 33.88
N PRO A 461 0.48 -16.43 35.19
CA PRO A 461 -0.85 -16.16 35.75
C PRO A 461 -1.56 -14.98 35.07
N ASP A 462 -0.83 -13.91 34.75
CA ASP A 462 -1.39 -12.73 34.08
C ASP A 462 -1.88 -13.05 32.66
N ALA A 463 -1.12 -13.87 31.91
CA ALA A 463 -1.51 -14.29 30.56
C ALA A 463 -2.73 -15.23 30.60
N GLN A 464 -2.83 -16.10 31.61
CA GLN A 464 -4.01 -16.96 31.80
C GLN A 464 -5.26 -16.15 32.11
N THR A 465 -5.17 -15.16 32.99
CA THR A 465 -6.28 -14.26 33.32
C THR A 465 -6.74 -13.50 32.07
N ALA A 466 -5.81 -12.88 31.34
CA ALA A 466 -6.13 -12.11 30.15
C ALA A 466 -6.79 -12.96 29.04
N LEU A 467 -6.35 -14.21 28.84
CA LEU A 467 -6.99 -15.12 27.89
C LEU A 467 -8.41 -15.54 28.30
N LYS A 468 -8.69 -15.64 29.61
CA LYS A 468 -10.04 -15.93 30.10
C LYS A 468 -10.97 -14.73 29.92
N GLU A 469 -10.51 -13.53 30.26
CA GLU A 469 -11.25 -12.28 30.06
C GLU A 469 -11.62 -12.08 28.58
N LEU A 470 -10.73 -12.44 27.65
CA LEU A 470 -11.05 -12.45 26.22
C LEU A 470 -12.21 -13.37 25.85
N VAL A 471 -12.22 -14.59 26.39
CA VAL A 471 -13.25 -15.59 26.10
C VAL A 471 -14.58 -15.14 26.70
N GLU A 472 -14.55 -14.56 27.91
CA GLU A 472 -15.73 -13.97 28.55
C GLU A 472 -16.30 -12.80 27.74
N GLY A 473 -15.46 -11.88 27.26
CA GLY A 473 -15.92 -10.79 26.38
C GLY A 473 -16.54 -11.28 25.07
N LEU A 474 -16.06 -12.39 24.53
CA LEU A 474 -16.66 -13.03 23.35
C LEU A 474 -17.98 -13.74 23.67
N GLU A 475 -18.12 -14.35 24.85
CA GLU A 475 -19.40 -14.90 25.34
C GLU A 475 -20.47 -13.80 25.48
N ASP A 476 -20.09 -12.63 25.96
CA ASP A 476 -20.98 -11.47 26.08
C ASP A 476 -21.40 -10.93 24.70
N LEU A 477 -20.45 -10.77 23.77
CA LEU A 477 -20.76 -10.34 22.40
C LEU A 477 -21.63 -11.35 21.67
N LYS A 478 -21.39 -12.65 21.85
CA LYS A 478 -22.25 -13.73 21.33
C LYS A 478 -23.68 -13.60 21.85
N SER A 479 -23.84 -13.37 23.15
CA SER A 479 -25.16 -13.21 23.78
C SER A 479 -25.89 -11.98 23.26
N GLN A 480 -25.21 -10.83 23.18
CA GLN A 480 -25.77 -9.61 22.61
C GLN A 480 -26.18 -9.77 21.14
N LEU A 481 -25.39 -10.51 20.35
CA LEU A 481 -25.69 -10.77 18.95
C LEU A 481 -26.95 -11.63 18.79
N ALA A 482 -27.15 -12.61 19.67
CA ALA A 482 -28.35 -13.45 19.69
C ALA A 482 -29.62 -12.67 20.09
N GLU A 483 -29.47 -11.68 20.96
CA GLU A 483 -30.57 -10.83 21.44
C GLU A 483 -30.88 -9.63 20.52
N ALA A 484 -30.06 -9.39 19.50
CA ALA A 484 -30.21 -8.25 18.60
C ALA A 484 -31.54 -8.29 17.82
N GLN A 485 -32.38 -7.27 18.03
CA GLN A 485 -33.72 -7.19 17.43
C GLN A 485 -33.76 -6.49 16.07
N SER A 486 -32.79 -5.63 15.75
CA SER A 486 -32.68 -4.97 14.44
C SER A 486 -31.53 -5.53 13.60
N ASP A 487 -31.69 -5.47 12.29
CA ASP A 487 -30.68 -5.94 11.34
C ASP A 487 -29.44 -5.02 11.35
N GLU A 488 -29.60 -3.70 11.58
CA GLU A 488 -28.44 -2.82 11.75
C GLU A 488 -27.63 -3.18 13.00
N ARG A 489 -28.32 -3.45 14.13
CA ARG A 489 -27.66 -3.84 15.37
C ARG A 489 -26.99 -5.21 15.26
N ARG A 490 -27.64 -6.16 14.57
CA ARG A 490 -27.08 -7.49 14.30
C ARG A 490 -25.85 -7.41 13.40
N SER A 491 -25.88 -6.60 12.34
CA SER A 491 -24.73 -6.37 11.46
C SER A 491 -23.55 -5.74 12.19
N TYR A 492 -23.81 -4.72 13.01
CA TYR A 492 -22.80 -4.09 13.86
C TYR A 492 -22.15 -5.09 14.84
N LEU A 493 -22.98 -5.83 15.58
CA LEU A 493 -22.49 -6.82 16.55
C LEU A 493 -21.76 -7.99 15.89
N ALA A 494 -22.17 -8.41 14.69
CA ALA A 494 -21.48 -9.46 13.93
C ALA A 494 -20.07 -9.02 13.52
N LYS A 495 -19.90 -7.78 13.03
CA LYS A 495 -18.58 -7.20 12.73
C LYS A 495 -17.72 -7.08 13.98
N ARG A 496 -18.30 -6.59 15.08
CA ARG A 496 -17.59 -6.46 16.36
C ARG A 496 -17.13 -7.82 16.89
N PHE A 497 -18.00 -8.83 16.83
CA PHE A 497 -17.68 -10.20 17.23
C PHE A 497 -16.57 -10.79 16.37
N ALA A 498 -16.65 -10.66 15.05
CA ALA A 498 -15.64 -11.14 14.11
C ALA A 498 -14.24 -10.56 14.39
N ARG A 499 -14.18 -9.24 14.57
CA ARG A 499 -12.96 -8.51 14.93
C ARG A 499 -12.38 -8.99 16.26
N ALA A 500 -13.22 -9.05 17.30
CA ALA A 500 -12.80 -9.51 18.64
C ALA A 500 -12.29 -10.96 18.59
N TYR A 501 -12.96 -11.84 17.84
CA TYR A 501 -12.55 -13.23 17.70
C TYR A 501 -11.19 -13.38 17.01
N ALA A 502 -11.00 -12.66 15.90
CA ALA A 502 -9.73 -12.66 15.17
C ALA A 502 -8.58 -12.10 16.04
N GLY A 503 -8.83 -11.05 16.82
CA GLY A 503 -7.85 -10.49 17.77
C GLY A 503 -7.46 -11.48 18.87
N SER A 504 -8.45 -12.17 19.44
CA SER A 504 -8.21 -13.23 20.43
C SER A 504 -7.40 -14.39 19.87
N ALA A 505 -7.70 -14.84 18.65
CA ALA A 505 -6.94 -15.93 18.02
C ALA A 505 -5.51 -15.53 17.64
N ALA A 506 -5.30 -14.31 17.15
CA ALA A 506 -3.97 -13.76 16.88
C ALA A 506 -3.12 -13.69 18.16
N THR A 507 -3.75 -13.40 19.30
CA THR A 507 -3.11 -13.44 20.61
C THR A 507 -2.65 -14.84 20.96
N VAL A 508 -3.57 -15.81 20.90
CA VAL A 508 -3.27 -17.22 21.20
C VAL A 508 -2.08 -17.69 20.37
N LYS A 509 -2.05 -17.33 19.08
CA LYS A 509 -0.94 -17.65 18.16
C LYS A 509 0.39 -17.09 18.64
N ARG A 510 0.47 -15.78 18.91
CA ARG A 510 1.72 -15.13 19.33
C ARG A 510 2.25 -15.70 20.66
N LEU A 511 1.34 -16.02 21.59
CA LEU A 511 1.70 -16.71 22.83
C LEU A 511 2.30 -18.09 22.53
N THR A 512 1.67 -18.88 21.65
CA THR A 512 2.20 -20.20 21.29
C THR A 512 3.57 -20.15 20.61
N GLU A 513 3.81 -19.17 19.72
CA GLU A 513 5.11 -18.95 19.06
C GLU A 513 6.22 -18.65 20.07
N ARG A 514 5.92 -17.89 21.13
CA ARG A 514 6.89 -17.56 22.20
C ARG A 514 7.08 -18.66 23.22
N MET A 515 6.06 -19.50 23.41
CA MET A 515 6.14 -20.66 24.30
C MET A 515 6.88 -21.83 23.66
N ALA A 516 7.04 -21.85 22.33
CA ALA A 516 7.81 -22.86 21.61
C ALA A 516 9.31 -22.77 21.95
N PRO A 517 10.00 -23.89 22.24
CA PRO A 517 11.43 -23.87 22.52
C PRO A 517 12.20 -23.38 21.30
N VAL A 518 13.07 -22.38 21.52
CA VAL A 518 13.97 -21.77 20.52
C VAL A 518 14.93 -22.79 19.88
N ALA A 519 15.01 -24.01 20.38
CA ALA A 519 15.85 -25.07 19.82
C ALA A 519 15.11 -26.42 19.77
N GLN A 520 14.88 -26.88 18.53
CA GLN A 520 14.59 -28.26 18.11
C GLN A 520 13.33 -28.94 18.67
N GLY A 521 12.26 -28.88 17.88
CA GLY A 521 11.17 -29.87 17.94
C GLY A 521 9.81 -29.32 18.31
N ALA A 522 9.32 -28.28 17.61
CA ALA A 522 7.86 -28.11 17.51
C ALA A 522 7.28 -29.36 16.83
N SER A 523 6.14 -29.86 17.31
CA SER A 523 5.42 -30.93 16.61
C SER A 523 5.12 -30.46 15.18
N LYS A 524 5.19 -31.36 14.19
CA LYS A 524 4.97 -31.01 12.76
C LYS A 524 3.64 -30.28 12.51
N GLY A 525 2.64 -30.48 13.37
CA GLY A 525 1.36 -29.77 13.32
C GLY A 525 1.47 -28.29 13.68
N VAL A 526 2.13 -27.98 14.80
CA VAL A 526 2.34 -26.59 15.29
C VAL A 526 3.26 -25.81 14.34
N ASP A 527 4.28 -26.47 13.79
CA ASP A 527 5.27 -25.84 12.91
C ASP A 527 4.70 -25.53 11.50
N GLY A 528 3.76 -26.34 11.00
CA GLY A 528 3.05 -26.08 9.74
C GLY A 528 1.98 -24.99 9.86
N ALA A 529 1.30 -24.97 11.00
CA ALA A 529 0.31 -23.96 11.36
C ALA A 529 0.93 -22.55 11.51
N ILE A 530 2.09 -22.43 12.17
CA ILE A 530 2.81 -21.15 12.36
C ILE A 530 3.32 -20.56 11.03
N LYS A 531 3.65 -21.40 10.04
CA LYS A 531 4.21 -20.95 8.75
C LYS A 531 3.19 -20.38 7.76
N ASN A 532 1.90 -20.68 7.89
CA ASN A 532 0.86 -20.27 6.92
C ASN A 532 0.19 -18.92 7.22
N HIS A 533 0.75 -18.18 8.16
CA HIS A 533 -0.06 -17.40 9.10
C HIS A 533 -0.01 -15.89 8.91
N GLY A 534 0.68 -15.44 7.87
CA GLY A 534 0.57 -14.07 7.33
C GLY A 534 -0.57 -13.91 6.32
N ARG A 535 -1.43 -14.93 6.15
CA ARG A 535 -2.39 -15.03 5.03
C ARG A 535 -3.85 -15.24 5.45
N TRP A 536 -4.19 -15.10 6.73
CA TRP A 536 -5.58 -15.30 7.16
C TRP A 536 -6.52 -14.25 6.57
N THR A 537 -7.41 -14.66 5.68
CA THR A 537 -8.40 -13.78 5.05
C THR A 537 -9.82 -14.02 5.57
N LYS A 538 -10.06 -15.14 6.27
CA LYS A 538 -11.40 -15.55 6.73
C LYS A 538 -11.37 -16.15 8.14
N ILE A 539 -12.47 -16.01 8.89
CA ILE A 539 -12.63 -16.60 10.23
C ILE A 539 -12.53 -18.14 10.20
N ALA A 540 -13.00 -18.77 9.13
CA ALA A 540 -12.91 -20.23 8.97
C ALA A 540 -11.46 -20.74 9.04
N GLU A 541 -10.49 -19.99 8.50
CA GLU A 541 -9.07 -20.36 8.54
C GLU A 541 -8.48 -20.26 9.96
N ILE A 542 -9.02 -19.35 10.77
CA ILE A 542 -8.70 -19.21 12.19
C ILE A 542 -9.26 -20.38 12.99
N LEU A 543 -10.51 -20.74 12.71
CA LEU A 543 -11.21 -21.86 13.34
C LEU A 543 -10.49 -23.20 13.09
N ASP A 544 -10.11 -23.47 11.83
CA ASP A 544 -9.36 -24.67 11.46
C ASP A 544 -8.02 -24.74 12.21
N TRP A 545 -7.34 -23.60 12.33
CA TRP A 545 -6.08 -23.51 13.05
C TRP A 545 -6.24 -23.75 14.56
N LEU A 546 -7.18 -23.08 15.24
CA LEU A 546 -7.41 -23.30 16.68
C LEU A 546 -7.84 -24.74 16.97
N SER A 547 -8.68 -25.32 16.10
CA SER A 547 -9.14 -26.70 16.23
C SER A 547 -7.99 -27.71 16.23
N SER A 548 -6.88 -27.40 15.55
CA SER A 548 -5.68 -28.25 15.51
C SER A 548 -4.96 -28.42 16.86
N PHE A 549 -5.24 -27.57 17.85
CA PHE A 549 -4.71 -27.71 19.21
C PHE A 549 -5.51 -28.69 20.06
N VAL A 550 -6.75 -28.99 19.65
CA VAL A 550 -7.73 -29.76 20.43
C VAL A 550 -7.94 -31.17 19.84
N SER A 551 -7.58 -31.36 18.56
CA SER A 551 -7.53 -32.64 17.85
C SER A 551 -6.23 -33.39 18.10
#